data_AF-A0A291GAE3-F1
#
_entry.id   AF-A0A291GAE3-F1
#
_cell.length_a   1.000
_cell.length_b   1.000
_cell.length_c   1.000
_cell.angle_alpha   90.00
_cell.angle_beta   90.00
_cell.angle_gamma   90.00
#
_symmetry.space_group_name_H-M   'P 1'
#
loop_
_entity.id
_entity.type
_entity.pdbx_description
1 polymer ?
#
loop_
_entity_poly.entity_id
_entity_poly.type
_entity_poly.pdbx_seq_one_letter_code
_entity_poly.pdbx_strand_id
1 'polypeptide(L)'
;MDMSLSPVDELARLRRKIAELRAREAALEAGFISSCASGRYHGLTCDLVVSHTAYQVFDISKLPPDTLGDDLYYATKQVTSIRIEEREDDALPAALNAPQIMPLLSRP
;
A
#
# COMPACT_ATOMS: atom_id res chain seq x y z
N MET A 1 -10.04 -8.32 -33.35
CA MET A 1 -8.93 -9.18 -32.90
C MET A 1 -8.58 -8.72 -31.50
N ASP A 2 -9.10 -9.40 -30.49
CA ASP A 2 -8.74 -9.12 -29.11
C ASP A 2 -7.31 -9.60 -28.90
N MET A 3 -6.37 -8.66 -28.95
CA MET A 3 -5.06 -8.85 -28.33
C MET A 3 -5.33 -8.91 -26.83
N SER A 4 -5.56 -10.12 -26.31
CA SER A 4 -5.62 -10.39 -24.89
C SER A 4 -4.29 -9.98 -24.29
N LEU A 5 -4.22 -8.75 -23.77
CA LEU A 5 -3.15 -8.33 -22.88
C LEU A 5 -3.00 -9.42 -21.81
N SER A 6 -1.76 -9.78 -21.48
CA SER A 6 -1.51 -10.66 -20.34
C SER A 6 -2.30 -10.11 -19.15
N PRO A 7 -2.94 -10.94 -18.31
CA PRO A 7 -3.65 -10.47 -17.13
C PRO A 7 -2.82 -9.52 -16.26
N VAL A 8 -1.49 -9.67 -16.29
CA VAL A 8 -0.51 -8.78 -15.64
C VAL A 8 -0.48 -7.39 -16.28
N ASP A 9 -0.45 -7.30 -17.61
CA ASP A 9 -0.44 -6.02 -18.34
C ASP A 9 -1.78 -5.28 -18.19
N GLU A 10 -2.88 -6.03 -18.18
CA GLU A 10 -4.19 -5.46 -17.91
C GLU A 10 -4.28 -4.88 -16.49
N LEU A 11 -3.78 -5.61 -15.49
CA LEU A 11 -3.71 -5.13 -14.11
C LEU A 11 -2.81 -3.89 -13.98
N ALA A 12 -1.65 -3.86 -14.65
CA ALA A 12 -0.76 -2.72 -14.67
C ALA A 12 -1.41 -1.49 -15.30
N ARG A 13 -2.16 -1.68 -16.40
CA ARG A 13 -2.94 -0.62 -17.05
C ARG A 13 -4.02 -0.06 -16.13
N LEU A 14 -4.75 -0.94 -15.43
CA LEU A 14 -5.78 -0.53 -14.47
C LEU A 14 -5.17 0.24 -13.30
N ARG A 15 -4.07 -0.22 -12.73
CA ARG A 15 -3.37 0.51 -11.65
C ARG A 15 -2.90 1.88 -12.09
N ARG A 16 -2.37 2.01 -13.32
CA ARG A 16 -1.99 3.31 -13.89
C ARG A 16 -3.20 4.23 -14.02
N LYS A 17 -4.34 3.71 -14.49
CA LYS A 17 -5.57 4.50 -14.62
C LYS A 17 -6.11 4.94 -13.26
N ILE A 18 -6.08 4.06 -12.26
CA ILE A 18 -6.45 4.40 -10.88
C ILE A 18 -5.55 5.50 -10.35
N ALA A 19 -4.23 5.40 -10.54
CA ALA A 19 -3.28 6.43 -10.09
C ALA A 19 -3.56 7.79 -10.74
N GLU A 20 -3.85 7.83 -12.04
CA GLU A 20 -4.23 9.06 -12.75
C GLU A 20 -5.52 9.67 -12.19
N LEU A 21 -6.54 8.85 -11.95
CA LEU A 21 -7.81 9.30 -11.39
C LEU A 21 -7.64 9.82 -9.96
N ARG A 22 -6.84 9.14 -9.13
CA ARG A 22 -6.49 9.58 -7.77
C ARG A 22 -5.75 10.92 -7.78
N ALA A 23 -4.81 11.11 -8.70
CA ALA A 23 -4.11 12.39 -8.83
C ALA A 23 -5.06 13.53 -9.21
N ARG A 24 -6.02 13.26 -10.10
CA ARG A 24 -7.04 14.24 -10.49
C ARG A 24 -8.02 14.55 -9.36
N GLU A 25 -8.45 13.54 -8.62
CA GLU A 25 -9.27 13.69 -7.40
C GLU A 25 -8.55 14.59 -6.39
N ALA A 26 -7.29 14.28 -6.06
CA ALA A 26 -6.49 15.06 -5.13
C ALA A 26 -6.31 16.53 -5.56
N ALA A 27 -6.14 16.80 -6.86
CA ALA A 27 -6.05 18.16 -7.37
C ALA A 27 -7.36 18.96 -7.19
N LEU A 28 -8.51 18.31 -7.39
CA LEU A 28 -9.82 18.92 -7.14
C LEU A 28 -10.02 19.19 -5.64
N GLU A 29 -9.72 18.20 -4.80
CA GLU A 29 -9.79 18.34 -3.34
C GLU A 29 -8.89 19.45 -2.81
N ALA A 30 -7.65 19.56 -3.31
CA ALA A 30 -6.73 20.62 -2.95
C ALA A 30 -7.31 22.02 -3.26
N GLY A 31 -8.05 22.15 -4.36
CA GLY A 31 -8.78 23.38 -4.69
C GLY A 31 -9.79 23.77 -3.60
N PHE A 32 -10.59 22.81 -3.13
CA PHE A 32 -11.56 23.05 -2.05
C PHE A 32 -10.87 23.34 -0.71
N ILE A 33 -9.82 22.60 -0.36
CA ILE A 33 -9.04 22.79 0.89
C ILE A 33 -8.37 24.16 0.91
N SER A 34 -7.76 24.59 -0.20
CA SER A 34 -7.06 25.87 -0.29
C SER A 34 -7.97 27.09 -0.09
N SER A 35 -9.27 26.95 -0.42
CA SER A 35 -10.26 28.01 -0.24
C SER A 35 -10.65 28.25 1.23
N CYS A 36 -10.32 27.32 2.15
CA CYS A 36 -10.60 27.38 3.59
C CYS A 36 -12.07 27.70 3.97
N ALA A 37 -13.00 27.56 3.02
CA ALA A 37 -14.41 27.83 3.20
C ALA A 37 -15.12 26.52 3.51
N SER A 38 -15.48 26.31 4.79
CA SER A 38 -16.45 25.25 5.13
C SER A 38 -17.81 25.58 4.52
N GLY A 39 -18.48 24.59 3.94
CA GLY A 39 -19.80 24.81 3.37
C GLY A 39 -20.20 23.76 2.33
N ARG A 40 -21.35 24.00 1.71
CA ARG A 40 -21.89 23.16 0.65
C ARG A 40 -21.65 23.82 -0.71
N TYR A 41 -21.11 23.05 -1.64
CA TYR A 41 -20.85 23.42 -3.01
C TYR A 41 -21.87 22.68 -3.88
N HIS A 42 -22.68 23.43 -4.62
CA HIS A 42 -23.71 22.87 -5.47
C HIS A 42 -23.13 22.52 -6.85
N GLY A 43 -23.19 21.25 -7.22
CA GLY A 43 -22.85 20.78 -8.56
C GLY A 43 -24.10 20.48 -9.38
N LEU A 44 -23.88 20.15 -10.66
CA LEU A 44 -24.99 19.86 -11.59
C LEU A 44 -25.69 18.53 -11.26
N THR A 45 -24.94 17.52 -10.83
CA THR A 45 -25.44 16.17 -10.54
C THR A 45 -25.28 15.77 -9.08
N CYS A 46 -24.33 16.38 -8.37
CA CYS A 46 -24.02 16.09 -6.97
C CYS A 46 -23.61 17.38 -6.25
N ASP A 47 -23.89 17.43 -4.95
CA ASP A 47 -23.36 18.47 -4.06
C ASP A 47 -22.15 17.94 -3.31
N LEU A 48 -21.21 18.84 -3.00
CA LEU A 48 -20.03 18.55 -2.19
C LEU A 48 -20.10 19.32 -0.88
N VAL A 49 -19.84 18.67 0.26
CA VAL A 49 -19.86 19.31 1.59
C VAL A 49 -18.44 19.28 2.16
N VAL A 50 -17.90 20.46 2.45
CA VAL A 50 -16.59 20.62 3.09
C VAL A 50 -16.79 21.02 4.54
N SER A 51 -16.31 20.19 5.46
CA SER A 51 -16.29 20.47 6.89
C SER A 51 -14.86 20.46 7.40
N HIS A 52 -14.46 21.51 8.11
CA HIS A 52 -13.18 21.55 8.80
C HIS A 52 -13.38 21.14 10.25
N THR A 53 -12.64 20.14 10.71
CA THR A 53 -12.57 19.78 12.13
C THR A 53 -11.12 19.87 12.58
N ALA A 54 -10.84 20.81 13.46
CA ALA A 54 -9.53 20.94 14.07
C ALA A 54 -9.47 20.03 15.30
N TYR A 55 -8.42 19.23 15.40
CA TYR A 55 -8.10 18.45 16.59
C TYR A 55 -6.74 18.90 17.12
N GLN A 56 -6.59 18.91 18.44
CA GLN A 56 -5.30 19.13 19.05
C GLN A 56 -4.50 17.82 19.00
N VAL A 57 -3.33 17.88 18.38
CA VAL A 57 -2.36 16.78 18.42
C VAL A 57 -1.34 17.10 19.49
N PHE A 58 -1.11 16.15 20.39
CA PHE A 58 -0.06 16.25 21.38
C PHE A 58 1.30 16.12 20.71
N ASP A 59 2.10 17.17 20.75
CA ASP A 59 3.44 17.22 20.15
C ASP A 59 4.49 16.83 21.18
N ILE A 60 5.00 15.60 21.05
CA ILE A 60 6.00 15.01 21.95
C ILE A 60 7.31 15.83 21.93
N SER A 61 7.61 16.52 20.82
CA SER A 61 8.83 17.36 20.70
C SER A 61 8.79 18.60 21.61
N LYS A 62 7.59 18.98 22.08
CA LYS A 62 7.40 20.10 23.01
C LYS A 62 7.46 19.68 24.47
N LEU A 63 7.65 18.39 24.75
CA LEU A 63 7.87 17.92 26.10
C LEU A 63 9.21 18.42 26.64
N PRO A 64 9.30 18.73 27.95
CA PRO A 64 10.57 18.92 28.61
C PRO A 64 11.47 17.68 28.41
N PRO A 65 12.79 17.88 28.24
CA PRO A 65 13.74 16.78 28.06
C PRO A 65 13.68 15.78 29.23
N ASP A 66 13.38 16.25 30.44
CA ASP A 66 13.23 15.41 31.64
C ASP A 66 12.07 14.41 31.52
N THR A 67 10.99 14.76 30.80
CA THR A 67 9.83 13.86 30.57
C THR A 67 10.10 12.86 29.45
N LEU A 68 10.86 13.26 28.43
CA LEU A 68 11.29 12.40 27.33
C LEU A 68 12.34 11.36 27.77
N GLY A 69 13.10 11.62 28.83
CA GLY A 69 14.10 10.70 29.36
C GLY A 69 13.60 9.80 30.50
N ASP A 70 12.38 10.01 30.99
CA ASP A 70 11.85 9.30 32.15
C ASP A 70 11.00 8.09 31.71
N ASP A 71 11.50 6.90 32.06
CA ASP A 71 10.87 5.59 31.77
C ASP A 71 9.45 5.48 32.33
N LEU A 72 9.07 6.30 33.31
CA LEU A 72 7.73 6.33 33.90
C LEU A 72 6.64 6.76 32.91
N TYR A 73 7.02 7.43 31.82
CA TYR A 73 6.12 7.90 30.76
C TYR A 73 6.12 7.02 29.49
N TYR A 74 6.89 5.93 29.48
CA TYR A 74 6.98 5.00 28.33
C TYR A 74 6.25 3.68 28.60
N ALA A 75 5.49 3.20 27.62
CA ALA A 75 4.87 1.88 27.64
C ALA A 75 5.28 1.08 26.40
N THR A 76 5.65 -0.18 26.59
CA THR A 76 6.00 -1.06 25.48
C THR A 76 4.73 -1.56 24.79
N LYS A 77 4.51 -1.15 23.54
CA LYS A 77 3.44 -1.68 22.69
C LYS A 77 4.03 -2.59 21.63
N GLN A 78 3.60 -3.85 21.61
CA GLN A 78 3.93 -4.78 20.54
C GLN A 78 3.00 -4.58 19.35
N VAL A 79 3.57 -4.38 18.17
CA VAL A 79 2.82 -4.26 16.90
C VAL A 79 3.34 -5.34 15.95
N THR A 80 2.44 -6.20 15.49
CA THR A 80 2.75 -7.24 14.48
C THR A 80 2.41 -6.67 13.11
N SER A 81 3.43 -6.50 12.25
CA SER A 81 3.24 -6.12 10.85
C SER A 81 3.50 -7.33 9.96
N ILE A 82 2.52 -7.68 9.13
CA ILE A 82 2.64 -8.75 8.14
C ILE A 82 2.84 -8.08 6.79
N ARG A 83 3.96 -8.39 6.11
CA ARG A 83 4.30 -7.88 4.77
C ARG A 83 4.49 -9.05 3.82
N ILE A 84 4.12 -8.85 2.57
CA ILE A 84 4.38 -9.79 1.48
C ILE A 84 5.63 -9.28 0.77
N GLU A 85 6.67 -10.10 0.73
CA GLU A 85 7.86 -9.85 -0.08
C GLU A 85 7.79 -10.71 -1.34
N GLU A 86 8.22 -10.14 -2.46
CA GLU A 86 8.39 -10.89 -3.70
C GLU A 86 9.51 -11.91 -3.47
N ARG A 87 9.25 -13.18 -3.80
CA ARG A 87 10.27 -14.21 -3.82
C ARG A 87 11.22 -13.85 -4.97
N GLU A 88 12.41 -13.34 -4.66
CA GLU A 88 13.52 -13.40 -5.62
C GLU A 88 13.59 -14.87 -6.07
N ASP A 89 13.50 -15.10 -7.38
CA ASP A 89 13.51 -16.42 -7.99
C ASP A 89 14.69 -17.23 -7.43
N ASP A 90 14.40 -18.04 -6.42
CA ASP A 90 15.28 -19.09 -5.97
C ASP A 90 15.44 -19.99 -7.20
N ALA A 91 16.64 -19.94 -7.75
CA ALA A 91 17.09 -20.76 -8.85
C ALA A 91 16.43 -22.13 -8.74
N LEU A 92 15.60 -22.46 -9.74
CA LEU A 92 15.05 -23.79 -9.93
C LEU A 92 16.15 -24.79 -9.58
N PRO A 93 15.96 -25.72 -8.62
CA PRO A 93 16.99 -26.70 -8.32
C PRO A 93 17.25 -27.44 -9.63
N ALA A 94 18.47 -27.32 -10.14
CA ALA A 94 18.97 -27.94 -11.37
C ALA A 94 19.07 -29.47 -11.26
N ALA A 95 18.13 -30.11 -10.55
CA ALA A 95 18.14 -31.52 -10.16
C ALA A 95 16.95 -32.31 -10.73
N LEU A 96 16.25 -31.79 -11.75
CA LEU A 96 15.23 -32.54 -12.49
C LEU A 96 15.71 -33.06 -13.87
N ASN A 97 16.99 -32.86 -14.22
CA ASN A 97 17.62 -33.42 -15.42
C ASN A 97 18.71 -34.45 -15.08
N ALA A 98 18.37 -35.43 -14.25
CA ALA A 98 19.12 -36.68 -14.19
C ALA A 98 18.26 -37.80 -14.80
N PRO A 99 18.68 -38.43 -15.92
CA PRO A 99 17.96 -39.59 -16.44
C PRO A 99 18.00 -40.70 -15.38
N GLN A 100 16.83 -41.14 -14.95
CA GLN A 100 16.66 -42.24 -14.03
C GLN A 100 17.13 -43.54 -14.69
N ILE A 101 18.37 -43.95 -14.43
CA ILE A 101 18.80 -45.31 -14.72
C ILE A 101 18.29 -46.18 -13.57
N MET A 102 17.11 -46.79 -13.76
CA MET A 102 16.63 -47.86 -12.90
C MET A 102 17.58 -49.08 -13.00
N PRO A 103 18.13 -49.61 -11.89
CA PRO A 103 18.79 -50.90 -11.91
C PRO A 103 17.89 -51.93 -11.23
N LEU A 104 17.06 -52.64 -11.98
CA LEU A 104 16.40 -53.84 -11.45
C LEU A 104 16.22 -54.87 -12.55
N LEU A 105 17.12 -55.85 -12.59
CA LEU A 105 16.78 -57.28 -12.59
C LEU A 105 18.05 -58.13 -12.56
N SER A 106 18.36 -58.63 -11.37
CA SER A 106 19.07 -59.91 -11.16
C SER A 106 18.30 -60.56 -10.02
N ARG A 107 17.57 -61.65 -10.26
CA ARG A 107 18.05 -63.04 -10.13
C ARG A 107 16.85 -64.00 -10.38
N PRO A 108 16.99 -65.35 -10.42
CA PRO A 108 18.03 -66.22 -9.83
C PRO A 108 19.18 -66.63 -10.75
#